data_AF-A0A5P8AV47-F1
#
_entry.id   AF-A0A5P8AV47-F1
#
_cell.length_a   1.000
_cell.length_b   1.000
_cell.length_c   1.000
_cell.angle_alpha   90.00
_cell.angle_beta   90.00
_cell.angle_gamma   90.00
#
_symmetry.space_group_name_H-M   'P 1'
#
loop_
_entity.id
_entity.type
_entity.pdbx_description
1 polymer ?
#
loop_
_entity_poly.entity_id
_entity_poly.type
_entity_poly.pdbx_seq_one_letter_code
_entity_poly.pdbx_strand_id
1 'polypeptide(L)'
;MNKKTYDDYALYFREGRLNDSQIAKELGVSRVNVGKMRRKWESLQNNPNYITSTSKLTISEDTFNNMLARSLEVETHANRLKNQVEIEKNKI
;
A
#
# COMPACT_ATOMS: atom_id res chain seq x y z
N MET A 1 -14.91 -14.15 17.18
CA MET A 1 -14.62 -12.79 17.70
C MET A 1 -13.94 -12.02 16.58
N ASN A 2 -14.63 -11.07 15.94
CA ASN A 2 -14.06 -10.31 14.83
C ASN A 2 -12.94 -9.40 15.37
N LYS A 3 -11.73 -9.56 14.85
CA LYS A 3 -10.59 -8.68 15.19
C LYS A 3 -10.90 -7.28 14.67
N LYS A 4 -10.75 -6.26 15.52
CA LYS A 4 -10.86 -4.86 15.11
C LYS A 4 -9.62 -4.45 14.33
N THR A 5 -9.85 -3.80 13.20
CA THR A 5 -8.84 -3.23 12.32
C THR A 5 -8.38 -1.88 12.85
N TYR A 6 -7.27 -1.37 12.33
CA TYR A 6 -6.78 -0.03 12.68
C TYR A 6 -7.80 1.08 12.34
N ASP A 7 -8.51 0.93 11.21
CA ASP A 7 -9.48 1.92 10.73
C ASP A 7 -10.70 2.02 11.67
N ASP A 8 -11.11 0.90 12.28
CA ASP A 8 -12.15 0.87 13.31
C ASP A 8 -11.81 1.79 14.50
N TYR A 9 -10.53 1.91 14.86
CA TYR A 9 -10.07 2.82 15.91
C TYR A 9 -9.91 4.27 15.42
N ALA A 10 -9.36 4.43 14.21
CA ALA A 10 -9.03 5.73 13.64
C ALA A 10 -10.26 6.63 13.47
N LEU A 11 -11.45 6.04 13.23
CA LEU A 11 -12.73 6.75 13.18
C LEU A 11 -12.98 7.55 14.47
N TYR A 12 -12.90 6.89 15.63
CA TYR A 12 -13.14 7.54 16.92
C TYR A 12 -12.07 8.57 17.28
N PHE A 13 -10.82 8.32 16.92
CA PHE A 13 -9.73 9.27 17.19
C PHE A 13 -9.90 10.55 16.37
N ARG A 14 -10.34 10.44 15.11
CA ARG A 14 -10.63 11.59 14.24
C ARG A 14 -11.82 12.40 14.75
N GLU A 15 -12.87 11.75 15.24
CA GLU A 15 -14.03 12.44 15.79
C GLU A 15 -13.73 13.17 17.11
N GLY A 16 -12.86 12.62 17.95
CA GLY A 16 -12.41 13.24 19.21
C GLY A 16 -13.48 13.34 20.29
N ARG A 17 -14.66 12.76 20.09
CA ARG A 17 -15.82 12.87 21.01
C ARG A 17 -15.79 11.89 22.19
N LEU A 18 -15.07 10.78 22.05
CA LEU A 18 -15.02 9.70 23.03
C LEU A 18 -13.62 9.54 23.63
N ASN A 19 -13.57 9.29 24.94
CA ASN A 19 -12.34 8.91 25.62
C ASN A 19 -12.05 7.41 25.44
N ASP A 20 -10.83 6.98 25.79
CA ASP A 20 -10.38 5.59 25.59
C ASP A 20 -11.23 4.52 26.28
N SER A 21 -11.87 4.85 27.42
CA SER A 21 -12.80 3.91 28.08
C SER A 21 -14.09 3.74 27.28
N GLN A 22 -14.63 4.82 26.73
CA GLN A 22 -15.84 4.78 25.92
C GLN A 22 -15.59 4.02 24.61
N ILE A 23 -14.46 4.29 23.94
CA ILE A 23 -14.06 3.59 22.72
C ILE A 23 -13.85 2.09 22.99
N ALA A 24 -13.22 1.74 24.12
CA ALA A 24 -13.02 0.35 24.52
C ALA A 24 -14.34 -0.40 24.69
N LYS A 25 -15.34 0.24 25.33
CA LYS A 25 -16.69 -0.31 25.50
C LYS A 25 -17.39 -0.51 24.15
N GLU A 26 -17.32 0.49 23.27
CA GLU A 26 -17.97 0.48 21.96
C GLU A 26 -17.39 -0.59 21.02
N LEU A 27 -16.06 -0.73 21.02
CA LEU A 27 -15.36 -1.70 20.17
C LEU A 27 -15.28 -3.11 20.78
N GLY A 28 -15.67 -3.29 22.04
CA GLY A 28 -15.56 -4.56 22.76
C GLY A 28 -14.10 -5.01 22.96
N VAL A 29 -13.20 -4.08 23.26
CA VAL A 29 -11.76 -4.34 23.43
C VAL A 29 -11.22 -3.75 24.72
N SER A 30 -9.97 -4.08 25.10
CA SER A 30 -9.35 -3.49 26.29
C SER A 30 -8.98 -2.01 26.07
N ARG A 31 -9.11 -1.19 27.11
CA ARG A 31 -8.63 0.21 27.12
C ARG A 31 -7.15 0.31 26.79
N VAL A 32 -6.35 -0.68 27.23
CA VAL A 32 -4.91 -0.77 26.89
C VAL A 32 -4.70 -0.88 25.38
N ASN A 33 -5.53 -1.65 24.67
CA ASN A 33 -5.44 -1.76 23.22
C ASN A 33 -5.80 -0.44 22.52
N VAL A 34 -6.84 0.25 23.00
CA VAL A 34 -7.21 1.58 22.49
C VAL A 34 -6.04 2.56 22.66
N GLY A 35 -5.42 2.62 23.83
CA GLY A 35 -4.27 3.51 24.07
C GLY A 35 -3.05 3.19 23.20
N LYS A 36 -2.81 1.92 22.85
CA LYS A 36 -1.79 1.54 21.86
C LYS A 36 -2.13 2.08 20.47
N MET A 37 -3.39 1.95 20.04
CA MET A 37 -3.84 2.44 18.74
C MET A 37 -3.85 3.96 18.66
N ARG A 38 -4.18 4.67 19.75
CA ARG A 38 -4.14 6.13 19.80
C ARG A 38 -2.73 6.67 19.63
N ARG A 39 -1.76 6.14 20.39
CA ARG A 39 -0.34 6.50 20.25
C ARG A 39 0.18 6.23 18.85
N LYS A 40 -0.23 5.10 18.24
CA LYS A 40 0.05 4.83 16.83
C LYS A 40 -0.54 5.97 16.00
N TRP A 41 -1.85 6.20 16.02
CA TRP A 41 -2.54 7.24 15.24
C TRP A 41 -1.91 8.64 15.36
N GLU A 42 -1.61 9.10 16.57
CA GLU A 42 -0.96 10.40 16.84
C GLU A 42 0.43 10.48 16.20
N SER A 43 1.23 9.39 16.28
CA SER A 43 2.55 9.35 15.63
C SER A 43 2.47 9.41 14.10
N LEU A 44 1.35 8.98 13.51
CA LEU A 44 1.15 9.00 12.05
C LEU A 44 0.72 10.38 11.56
N GLN A 45 -0.05 11.13 12.36
CA GLN A 45 -0.43 12.50 12.02
C GLN A 45 0.77 13.45 11.97
N ASN A 46 1.79 13.18 12.81
CA ASN A 46 2.98 14.02 12.90
C ASN A 46 4.12 13.58 11.98
N ASN A 47 3.93 12.53 11.17
CA ASN A 47 4.96 12.00 10.29
C ASN A 47 4.58 12.22 8.81
N PRO A 48 5.20 13.19 8.10
CA PRO A 48 4.93 13.44 6.69
C PRO A 48 5.30 12.27 5.77
N ASN A 49 6.11 11.31 6.25
CA ASN A 49 6.56 10.14 5.51
C ASN A 49 5.81 8.84 5.91
N TYR A 50 4.71 8.93 6.66
CA TYR A 50 3.96 7.73 7.02
C TYR A 50 3.11 7.21 5.86
N ILE A 51 3.74 6.34 5.07
CA ILE A 51 3.11 5.53 4.05
C ILE A 51 2.38 4.40 4.78
N THR A 52 1.06 4.45 4.87
CA THR A 52 0.24 3.31 5.34
C THR A 52 0.60 2.06 4.52
N SER A 53 0.58 0.87 5.12
CA SER A 53 0.78 -0.40 4.38
C SER A 53 -0.27 -0.63 3.27
N THR A 54 -1.31 0.20 3.25
CA THR A 54 -2.40 0.28 2.28
C THR A 54 -2.31 1.53 1.42
N SER A 55 -1.14 2.17 1.32
CA SER A 55 -0.93 3.32 0.44
C SER A 55 -1.19 2.86 -0.99
N LYS A 56 -2.44 3.03 -1.40
CA LYS A 56 -2.95 2.66 -2.71
C LYS A 56 -2.28 3.62 -3.68
N LEU A 57 -1.13 3.21 -4.21
CA LEU A 57 -0.43 3.95 -5.24
C LEU A 57 -1.40 4.05 -6.43
N THR A 58 -1.94 5.24 -6.62
CA THR A 58 -2.84 5.53 -7.73
C THR A 58 -1.98 6.17 -8.80
N ILE A 59 -1.80 5.48 -9.92
CA ILE A 59 -1.10 6.01 -11.10
C ILE A 59 -2.14 6.47 -12.13
N SER A 60 -1.79 7.44 -12.97
CA SER A 60 -2.64 7.79 -14.11
C SER A 60 -2.65 6.66 -15.14
N GLU A 61 -3.74 6.55 -15.90
CA GLU A 61 -3.86 5.60 -17.01
C GLU A 61 -2.71 5.77 -18.02
N ASP A 62 -2.34 7.01 -18.35
CA ASP A 62 -1.20 7.31 -19.21
C ASP A 62 0.12 6.74 -18.66
N THR A 63 0.33 6.87 -17.36
CA THR A 63 1.53 6.35 -16.71
C THR A 63 1.57 4.82 -16.81
N PHE A 64 0.44 4.16 -16.60
CA PHE A 64 0.31 2.71 -16.76
C PHE A 64 0.57 2.27 -18.20
N ASN A 65 -0.05 2.92 -19.18
CA ASN A 65 0.11 2.62 -20.60
C ASN A 65 1.56 2.83 -21.06
N ASN A 66 2.23 3.87 -20.57
CA ASN A 66 3.65 4.11 -20.85
C ASN A 66 4.56 3.01 -20.29
N MET A 67 4.26 2.48 -19.10
CA MET A 67 5.01 1.34 -18.55
C MET A 67 4.81 0.08 -19.39
N LEU A 68 3.57 -0.20 -19.83
CA LEU A 68 3.26 -1.34 -20.70
C LEU A 68 3.99 -1.25 -22.05
N ALA A 69 3.93 -0.08 -22.70
CA ALA A 69 4.59 0.15 -23.98
C ALA A 69 6.10 -0.09 -23.90
N ARG A 70 6.76 0.47 -22.88
CA ARG A 70 8.19 0.25 -22.65
C ARG A 70 8.52 -1.23 -22.40
N SER A 71 7.69 -1.94 -21.65
CA SER A 71 7.91 -3.36 -21.39
C SER A 71 7.84 -4.18 -22.67
N LEU A 72 6.87 -3.88 -23.55
CA LEU A 72 6.70 -4.55 -24.84
C LEU A 72 7.85 -4.24 -25.81
N GLU A 73 8.31 -2.99 -25.86
CA GLU A 73 9.47 -2.59 -26.67
C GLU A 73 10.74 -3.33 -26.25
N VAL A 74 10.98 -3.46 -24.95
CA VAL A 74 12.13 -4.19 -24.42
C VAL A 74 12.05 -5.68 -24.78
N GLU A 75 10.88 -6.30 -24.67
CA GLU A 75 10.69 -7.71 -25.03
C GLU A 75 10.89 -7.95 -26.53
N THR A 76 10.30 -7.11 -27.38
CA THR A 76 10.46 -7.23 -28.84
C THR A 76 11.91 -7.05 -29.26
N HIS A 77 12.63 -6.11 -28.64
CA HIS A 77 14.06 -5.91 -28.89
C HIS A 77 14.89 -7.13 -28.46
N ALA A 78 14.63 -7.69 -27.28
CA ALA A 78 15.31 -8.88 -26.79
C ALA A 78 15.10 -10.09 -27.71
N ASN A 79 13.85 -10.31 -28.15
CA ASN A 79 13.51 -11.39 -29.08
C ASN A 79 14.18 -11.20 -30.45
N ARG A 80 14.24 -9.97 -30.97
CA ARG A 80 14.95 -9.67 -32.21
C ARG A 80 16.44 -10.00 -32.12
N LEU A 81 17.10 -9.60 -31.03
CA LEU A 81 18.51 -9.91 -30.80
C LEU A 81 18.75 -11.42 -30.68
N LYS A 82 17.87 -12.12 -29.95
CA LYS A 82 17.97 -13.58 -29.80
C LYS A 82 17.89 -14.29 -31.15
N ASN A 83 16.96 -13.89 -32.01
CA ASN A 83 16.82 -14.44 -33.36
C ASN A 83 18.05 -14.14 -34.22
N GLN A 84 18.62 -12.93 -34.14
CA GLN A 84 19.86 -12.59 -34.87
C GLN A 84 21.03 -13.48 -34.46
N VAL A 85 21.22 -13.67 -33.15
CA VAL A 85 22.27 -14.54 -32.61
C VAL A 85 22.07 -16.00 -33.04
N GLU A 86 20.84 -16.50 -33.04
CA GLU A 86 20.53 -17.86 -33.48
C GLU A 86 20.83 -18.08 -34.97
N ILE A 87 20.45 -17.11 -35.82
CA ILE A 87 20.77 -17.14 -37.25
C ILE A 87 22.29 -17.14 -37.47
N GLU A 88 23.05 -16.33 -36.72
CA GLU A 88 24.51 -16.29 -36.83
C GLU A 88 25.17 -17.59 -36.38
N LYS A 89 24.69 -18.21 -35.30
CA LYS A 89 25.17 -19.51 -34.83
C LYS A 89 24.98 -20.62 -35.87
N ASN A 90 23.86 -20.61 -36.59
CA ASN A 90 23.53 -21.63 -37.59
C ASN A 90 24.27 -21.44 -38.93
N LYS A 91 25.09 -20.39 -39.08
CA LYS A 91 25.93 -20.15 -40.28
C LYS A 91 27.35 -20.73 -40.17
N ILE A 92 27.70 -21.32 -39.03
CA ILE A 92 28.97 -22.00 -38.74
C ILE A 92 28.74 -23.50 -38.86
#